data_AF-A0A1I8FSI8-F1
#
_entry.id   AF-A0A1I8FSI8-F1
#
_cell.length_a   1.000
_cell.length_b   1.000
_cell.length_c   1.000
_cell.angle_alpha   90.00
_cell.angle_beta   90.00
_cell.angle_gamma   90.00
#
_symmetry.space_group_name_H-M   'P 1'
#
loop_
_entity.id
_entity.type
_entity.pdbx_description
1 polymer ?
#
loop_
_entity_poly.entity_id
_entity_poly.type
_entity_poly.pdbx_seq_one_letter_code
_entity_poly.pdbx_strand_id
1 'polypeptide(L)'
;MQDKLQRITHRSFGYPVPPDCPPLTYNGECYFNFIRKPAYSFSWDWAGRGYQRRDFVYLDLYSGLAIDYVKFTASPSLDSSSNAWWAMATAGVKFGDRFDQKIGQVCIVAQIDELTESLKRCVKLPSETSPQPSIIDAAESNFTVDVRFDQILWWPNGYGSQRLYTLRVRLCLDGPDCRLLDNWETRQVAFRQVQLLQNSIGNELGQGLNFNLVVNNRPVFIKGSNFVPIGMSIPGADVSDYDWLMRSAAAAGINMLRVWGGGTIERAEFYDLADQLGIMIWQDFPFACALYPTDEAFLSTVRSEVRATVRRLQHRASLAVWVGNNENEGALANDWWSLWANPNERYYDDYRKLYMRLVRQQVVAEDSTRLVLLSSPSNGDATEWEGGIAHQPQSTLFGDVHFYSYTEDMWLPETTPLARLMSEFGFQSHPSLITVLSATRDPRNIGIDTNFTLHREHQPNGTLTIARHNARHFASQVPKWLIGVNDDVIGKLLVRNFSVPSSEIDQAEIYRRITHQHAFNRCRLRSAANQARGLEGMSSAQRCLVRAHLVKHRSHGAWKATHYYAARYYANRRLAIALADSEQRIVEAFYIRDSNPNQRGSEQIEVRFDCYDVDSLARLNSWTIIKNSVRQRYTP
;
A
#
# COMPACT_ATOMS: atom_id res chain seq x y z
N MET A 1 -5.98 -27.28 25.06
CA MET A 1 -6.80 -26.81 23.92
C MET A 1 -5.96 -26.72 22.64
N GLN A 2 -4.75 -26.14 22.70
CA GLN A 2 -3.79 -26.09 21.58
C GLN A 2 -3.43 -27.48 21.01
N ASP A 3 -3.06 -28.46 21.84
CA ASP A 3 -2.80 -29.85 21.37
C ASP A 3 -3.99 -30.49 20.64
N LYS A 4 -5.21 -30.10 21.02
CA LYS A 4 -6.43 -30.58 20.37
C LYS A 4 -6.60 -29.93 19.00
N LEU A 5 -6.35 -28.62 18.88
CA LEU A 5 -6.37 -27.88 17.62
C LEU A 5 -5.29 -28.39 16.66
N GLN A 6 -4.06 -28.56 17.13
CA GLN A 6 -2.96 -29.12 16.33
C GLN A 6 -3.29 -30.52 15.80
N ARG A 7 -3.83 -31.39 16.66
CA ARG A 7 -4.27 -32.72 16.23
C ARG A 7 -5.41 -32.68 15.23
N ILE A 8 -6.33 -31.71 15.34
CA ILE A 8 -7.43 -31.53 14.38
C ILE A 8 -6.89 -31.04 13.04
N THR A 9 -6.07 -29.98 13.02
CA THR A 9 -5.53 -29.42 11.77
C THR A 9 -4.63 -30.43 11.06
N HIS A 10 -3.69 -31.07 11.76
CA HIS A 10 -2.80 -32.07 11.15
C HIS A 10 -3.57 -33.29 10.61
N ARG A 11 -4.63 -33.74 11.31
CA ARG A 11 -5.48 -34.84 10.82
C ARG A 11 -6.31 -34.45 9.61
N SER A 12 -6.83 -33.22 9.57
CA SER A 12 -7.68 -32.77 8.46
C SER A 12 -6.92 -32.55 7.17
N PHE A 13 -5.66 -32.08 7.23
CA PHE A 13 -4.87 -31.73 6.05
C PHE A 13 -3.81 -32.76 5.67
N GLY A 14 -3.35 -33.55 6.65
CA GLY A 14 -2.30 -34.57 6.49
C GLY A 14 -0.87 -34.03 6.60
N TYR A 15 -0.69 -32.75 6.98
CA TYR A 15 0.59 -32.03 7.11
C TYR A 15 0.36 -30.70 7.87
N PRO A 16 1.41 -30.10 8.49
CA PRO A 16 1.29 -28.79 9.14
C PRO A 16 1.15 -27.65 8.13
N VAL A 17 0.37 -26.62 8.49
CA VAL A 17 0.22 -25.37 7.73
C VAL A 17 0.65 -24.21 8.65
N PRO A 18 1.94 -23.84 8.66
CA PRO A 18 2.50 -22.88 9.61
C PRO A 18 2.18 -21.41 9.27
N PRO A 19 2.38 -20.48 10.23
CA PRO A 19 2.78 -20.74 11.61
C PRO A 19 1.59 -21.24 12.46
N ASP A 20 1.88 -22.18 13.37
CA ASP A 20 0.88 -22.66 14.33
C ASP A 20 0.50 -21.55 15.31
N CYS A 21 1.48 -20.82 15.86
CA CYS A 21 1.28 -19.76 16.84
C CYS A 21 2.21 -18.57 16.55
N PRO A 22 1.81 -17.34 16.91
CA PRO A 22 2.69 -16.18 16.85
C PRO A 22 3.81 -16.26 17.90
N PRO A 23 4.88 -15.45 17.78
CA PRO A 23 5.89 -15.30 18.83
C PRO A 23 5.25 -14.96 20.19
N LEU A 24 5.85 -15.46 21.27
CA LEU A 24 5.33 -15.27 22.64
C LEU A 24 5.23 -13.79 23.02
N THR A 25 6.11 -12.93 22.51
CA THR A 25 6.09 -11.48 22.76
C THR A 25 4.84 -10.80 22.24
N TYR A 26 4.13 -11.38 21.27
CA TYR A 26 2.93 -10.79 20.69
C TYR A 26 1.72 -10.94 21.62
N ASN A 27 1.78 -11.83 22.62
CA ASN A 27 0.67 -12.16 23.52
C ASN A 27 -0.61 -12.59 22.75
N GLY A 28 -0.39 -13.26 21.61
CA GLY A 28 -1.38 -13.58 20.60
C GLY A 28 -2.07 -14.93 20.74
N GLU A 29 -2.73 -15.33 19.66
CA GLU A 29 -3.49 -16.57 19.56
C GLU A 29 -3.12 -17.35 18.30
N CYS A 30 -3.26 -18.67 18.36
CA CYS A 30 -2.77 -19.61 17.36
C CYS A 30 -3.75 -19.82 16.19
N TYR A 31 -3.25 -20.37 15.08
CA TYR A 31 -4.01 -20.87 13.93
C TYR A 31 -4.86 -19.82 13.19
N PHE A 32 -4.41 -18.57 13.13
CA PHE A 32 -5.11 -17.49 12.44
C PHE A 32 -5.27 -17.74 10.92
N ASN A 33 -4.37 -18.50 10.32
CA ASN A 33 -4.34 -18.83 8.90
C ASN A 33 -5.45 -19.81 8.46
N PHE A 34 -6.11 -20.49 9.39
CA PHE A 34 -7.22 -21.42 9.09
C PHE A 34 -8.59 -20.72 9.00
N ILE A 35 -8.67 -19.43 9.29
CA ILE A 35 -9.92 -18.65 9.24
C ILE A 35 -9.74 -17.44 8.33
N ARG A 36 -10.74 -17.17 7.47
CA ARG A 36 -10.79 -15.94 6.67
C ARG A 36 -11.22 -14.75 7.54
N LYS A 37 -10.31 -14.30 8.39
CA LYS A 37 -10.43 -13.13 9.28
C LYS A 37 -9.09 -12.36 9.26
N PRO A 38 -9.09 -11.03 9.46
CA PRO A 38 -7.86 -10.24 9.49
C PRO A 38 -6.81 -10.79 10.46
N ALA A 39 -5.62 -11.07 9.97
CA ALA A 39 -4.54 -11.73 10.73
C ALA A 39 -4.18 -10.93 12.00
N TYR A 40 -4.08 -9.60 11.90
CA TYR A 40 -3.72 -8.72 13.02
C TYR A 40 -4.67 -8.83 14.23
N SER A 41 -5.89 -9.33 14.05
CA SER A 41 -6.84 -9.51 15.15
C SER A 41 -6.42 -10.61 16.13
N PHE A 42 -5.51 -11.49 15.72
CA PHE A 42 -4.87 -12.53 16.55
C PHE A 42 -3.59 -12.02 17.23
N SER A 43 -3.32 -10.71 17.20
CA SER A 43 -2.07 -9.99 17.48
C SER A 43 -1.13 -9.86 16.28
N TRP A 44 -0.18 -8.93 16.40
CA TRP A 44 0.94 -8.73 15.48
C TRP A 44 2.11 -8.06 16.24
N ASP A 45 3.27 -7.87 15.60
CA ASP A 45 4.45 -7.21 16.20
C ASP A 45 4.21 -5.73 16.63
N TRP A 46 3.08 -5.14 16.26
CA TRP A 46 2.62 -3.80 16.68
C TRP A 46 1.18 -3.77 17.24
N ALA A 47 0.49 -4.91 17.29
CA ALA A 47 -0.92 -4.98 17.66
C ALA A 47 -1.22 -6.01 18.75
N GLY A 48 -2.06 -5.60 19.69
CA GLY A 48 -2.72 -6.48 20.65
C GLY A 48 -3.68 -7.48 19.99
N ARG A 49 -4.12 -8.49 20.75
CA ARG A 49 -5.23 -9.35 20.35
C ARG A 49 -6.58 -8.62 20.49
N GLY A 50 -7.43 -8.74 19.47
CA GLY A 50 -8.71 -8.01 19.39
C GLY A 50 -9.81 -8.87 18.79
N TYR A 51 -10.52 -9.64 19.63
CA TYR A 51 -11.66 -10.43 19.19
C TYR A 51 -12.94 -9.61 19.24
N GLN A 52 -13.46 -9.24 18.07
CA GLN A 52 -14.85 -8.85 17.94
C GLN A 52 -15.53 -9.60 16.81
N ARG A 53 -16.69 -10.16 17.14
CA ARG A 53 -17.73 -10.58 16.21
C ARG A 53 -18.70 -9.43 16.08
N ARG A 54 -18.86 -8.90 14.88
CA ARG A 54 -20.00 -8.02 14.55
C ARG A 54 -20.74 -8.65 13.39
N ASP A 55 -22.03 -8.79 13.57
CA ASP A 55 -22.93 -9.20 12.50
C ASP A 55 -23.46 -7.90 11.86
N PHE A 56 -23.16 -7.72 10.57
CA PHE A 56 -23.81 -6.66 9.78
C PHE A 56 -25.06 -7.27 9.16
N VAL A 57 -26.22 -6.80 9.58
CA VAL A 57 -27.50 -7.24 9.01
C VAL A 57 -28.06 -6.09 8.20
N TYR A 58 -28.19 -6.29 6.89
CA TYR A 58 -28.93 -5.41 6.01
C TYR A 58 -30.15 -6.16 5.49
N LEU A 59 -31.27 -5.44 5.35
CA LEU A 59 -32.47 -5.94 4.69
C LEU A 59 -32.54 -5.28 3.32
N ASP A 60 -32.32 -6.05 2.27
CA ASP A 60 -32.46 -5.62 0.89
C ASP A 60 -33.76 -6.19 0.32
N LEU A 61 -34.69 -5.32 -0.06
CA LEU A 61 -36.03 -5.68 -0.54
C LEU A 61 -36.16 -5.29 -2.00
N TYR A 62 -36.29 -6.28 -2.88
CA TYR A 62 -36.49 -6.07 -4.31
C TYR A 62 -37.55 -7.04 -4.86
N SER A 63 -38.21 -6.64 -5.94
CA SER A 63 -39.19 -7.47 -6.65
C SER A 63 -38.80 -7.60 -8.12
N GLY A 64 -38.71 -8.83 -8.63
CA GLY A 64 -38.32 -9.06 -10.02
C GLY A 64 -36.80 -9.08 -10.21
N LEU A 65 -36.20 -7.95 -10.60
CA LEU A 65 -34.76 -7.86 -10.93
C LEU A 65 -34.12 -6.67 -10.21
N ALA A 66 -32.88 -6.83 -9.78
CA ALA A 66 -32.09 -5.76 -9.16
C ALA A 66 -30.64 -5.81 -9.64
N ILE A 67 -29.96 -4.67 -9.63
CA ILE A 67 -28.53 -4.59 -9.90
C ILE A 67 -27.78 -5.18 -8.70
N ASP A 68 -26.85 -6.10 -8.95
CA ASP A 68 -26.01 -6.73 -7.92
C ASP A 68 -24.65 -6.02 -7.81
N TYR A 69 -24.04 -5.71 -8.95
CA TYR A 69 -22.77 -5.00 -8.99
C TYR A 69 -22.65 -4.15 -10.25
N VAL A 70 -21.78 -3.14 -10.19
CA VAL A 70 -21.39 -2.31 -11.33
C VAL A 70 -19.86 -2.22 -11.39
N LYS A 71 -19.28 -2.57 -12.54
CA LYS A 71 -17.86 -2.40 -12.88
C LYS A 71 -17.70 -1.27 -13.87
N PHE A 72 -16.53 -0.63 -13.87
CA PHE A 72 -16.20 0.42 -14.81
C PHE A 72 -14.75 0.34 -15.24
N THR A 73 -14.49 0.26 -16.55
CA THR A 73 -13.14 0.28 -17.11
C THR A 73 -13.00 1.42 -18.10
N ALA A 74 -11.86 2.09 -18.09
CA ALA A 74 -11.53 3.09 -19.09
C ALA A 74 -10.08 2.93 -19.57
N SER A 75 -9.85 3.11 -20.87
CA SER A 75 -8.52 3.01 -21.50
C SER A 75 -8.36 4.07 -22.60
N PRO A 76 -7.15 4.57 -22.87
CA PRO A 76 -6.94 5.47 -24.00
C PRO A 76 -7.22 4.76 -25.33
N SER A 77 -7.68 5.51 -26.32
CA SER A 77 -7.87 5.03 -27.69
C SER A 77 -6.53 4.68 -28.33
N LEU A 78 -6.50 3.62 -29.14
CA LEU A 78 -5.32 3.21 -29.91
C LEU A 78 -5.06 4.15 -31.10
N ASP A 79 -6.02 4.98 -31.48
CA ASP A 79 -5.85 5.99 -32.52
C ASP A 79 -5.02 7.17 -32.00
N SER A 80 -3.73 7.16 -32.37
CA SER A 80 -2.75 8.19 -32.01
C SER A 80 -3.10 9.61 -32.46
N SER A 81 -4.09 9.78 -33.35
CA SER A 81 -4.55 11.10 -33.80
C SER A 81 -5.60 11.74 -32.88
N SER A 82 -6.12 11.01 -31.90
CA SER A 82 -7.18 11.47 -30.98
C SER A 82 -6.77 11.33 -29.51
N ASN A 83 -7.12 12.32 -28.68
CA ASN A 83 -7.05 12.21 -27.20
C ASN A 83 -8.26 11.44 -26.64
N ALA A 84 -8.77 10.45 -27.38
CA ALA A 84 -10.01 9.77 -27.04
C ALA A 84 -9.79 8.65 -26.02
N TRP A 85 -10.85 8.32 -25.27
CA TRP A 85 -10.89 7.28 -24.26
C TRP A 85 -12.05 6.33 -24.53
N TRP A 86 -11.78 5.04 -24.37
CA TRP A 86 -12.77 3.98 -24.39
C TRP A 86 -13.27 3.80 -22.96
N ALA A 87 -14.57 3.91 -22.73
CA ALA A 87 -15.18 3.60 -21.43
C ALA A 87 -16.18 2.45 -21.55
N MET A 88 -16.26 1.63 -20.51
CA MET A 88 -17.16 0.49 -20.40
C MET A 88 -17.72 0.43 -18.99
N ALA A 89 -19.03 0.26 -18.87
CA ALA A 89 -19.72 -0.01 -17.62
C ALA A 89 -20.42 -1.37 -17.71
N THR A 90 -20.14 -2.29 -16.79
CA THR A 90 -20.78 -3.62 -16.76
C THR A 90 -21.61 -3.74 -15.51
N ALA A 91 -22.85 -4.22 -15.62
CA ALA A 91 -23.70 -4.47 -14.46
C ALA A 91 -24.12 -5.94 -14.40
N GLY A 92 -24.00 -6.54 -13.22
CA GLY A 92 -24.60 -7.84 -12.92
C GLY A 92 -26.00 -7.66 -12.34
N VAL A 93 -26.91 -8.58 -12.66
CA VAL A 93 -28.31 -8.52 -12.24
C VAL A 93 -28.67 -9.77 -11.46
N LYS A 94 -29.33 -9.59 -10.31
CA LYS A 94 -29.87 -10.67 -9.48
C LYS A 94 -31.39 -10.79 -9.66
N PHE A 95 -31.89 -12.02 -9.52
CA PHE A 95 -33.30 -12.38 -9.71
C PHE A 95 -33.97 -12.55 -8.35
N GLY A 96 -35.14 -11.93 -8.20
CA GLY A 96 -35.99 -12.08 -7.03
C GLY A 96 -37.11 -13.09 -7.27
N ASP A 97 -37.68 -13.60 -6.19
CA ASP A 97 -38.64 -14.72 -6.19
C ASP A 97 -39.94 -14.45 -6.98
N ARG A 98 -40.28 -13.19 -7.26
CA ARG A 98 -41.49 -12.79 -8.01
C ARG A 98 -41.19 -12.29 -9.43
N PHE A 99 -40.13 -12.78 -10.06
CA PHE A 99 -39.83 -12.43 -11.44
C PHE A 99 -40.87 -13.04 -12.41
N ASP A 100 -41.53 -12.18 -13.21
CA ASP A 100 -42.40 -12.62 -14.29
C ASP A 100 -41.54 -13.09 -15.47
N GLN A 101 -41.51 -14.40 -15.72
CA GLN A 101 -40.79 -15.04 -16.83
C GLN A 101 -41.23 -14.54 -18.21
N LYS A 102 -42.35 -13.80 -18.31
CA LYS A 102 -42.77 -13.12 -19.54
C LYS A 102 -41.93 -11.88 -19.89
N ILE A 103 -41.08 -11.39 -18.99
CA ILE A 103 -40.12 -10.33 -19.29
C ILE A 103 -39.05 -10.92 -20.22
N GLY A 104 -39.26 -10.78 -21.53
CA GLY A 104 -38.33 -11.32 -22.54
C GLY A 104 -37.03 -10.54 -22.68
N GLN A 105 -36.99 -9.27 -22.25
CA GLN A 105 -35.83 -8.39 -22.45
C GLN A 105 -35.75 -7.27 -21.41
N VAL A 106 -34.54 -6.97 -20.95
CA VAL A 106 -34.23 -5.85 -20.05
C VAL A 106 -33.07 -5.04 -20.59
N CYS A 107 -33.00 -3.76 -20.24
CA CYS A 107 -31.95 -2.87 -20.66
C CYS A 107 -31.20 -2.26 -19.48
N ILE A 108 -29.88 -2.23 -19.58
CA ILE A 108 -28.99 -1.48 -18.71
C ILE A 108 -28.71 -0.15 -19.39
N VAL A 109 -28.95 0.94 -18.67
CA VAL A 109 -28.60 2.29 -19.10
C VAL A 109 -27.53 2.85 -18.20
N ALA A 110 -26.36 3.16 -18.76
CA ALA A 110 -25.25 3.81 -18.09
C ALA A 110 -25.09 5.25 -18.59
N GLN A 111 -25.00 6.20 -17.67
CA GLN A 111 -24.80 7.61 -17.95
C GLN A 111 -23.66 8.12 -17.10
N ILE A 112 -22.73 8.84 -17.71
CA ILE A 112 -21.66 9.54 -17.00
C ILE A 112 -22.04 11.02 -16.99
N ASP A 113 -22.16 11.61 -15.81
CA ASP A 113 -22.47 13.03 -15.67
C ASP A 113 -21.43 13.86 -16.45
N GLU A 114 -21.89 14.93 -17.10
CA GLU A 114 -21.09 15.83 -17.95
C GLU A 114 -20.67 15.23 -19.31
N LEU A 115 -20.96 13.95 -19.59
CA LEU A 115 -20.85 13.37 -20.92
C LEU A 115 -22.22 13.36 -21.61
N THR A 116 -22.27 13.76 -22.88
CA THR A 116 -23.51 13.88 -23.65
C THR A 116 -24.12 12.54 -24.06
N GLU A 117 -23.34 11.46 -24.02
CA GLU A 117 -23.78 10.15 -24.47
C GLU A 117 -24.22 9.27 -23.30
N SER A 118 -25.44 8.75 -23.39
CA SER A 118 -25.91 7.67 -22.51
C SER A 118 -25.82 6.35 -23.25
N LEU A 119 -25.32 5.32 -22.58
CA LEU A 119 -25.22 3.97 -23.12
C LEU A 119 -26.47 3.18 -22.75
N LYS A 120 -27.18 2.62 -23.74
CA LYS A 120 -28.27 1.67 -23.52
C LYS A 120 -27.93 0.34 -24.20
N ARG A 121 -27.99 -0.76 -23.46
CA ARG A 121 -27.93 -2.12 -24.03
C ARG A 121 -29.03 -2.95 -23.45
N CYS A 122 -29.67 -3.74 -24.31
CA CYS A 122 -30.74 -4.63 -23.92
C CYS A 122 -30.28 -6.09 -24.08
N VAL A 123 -30.58 -6.91 -23.06
CA VAL A 123 -30.24 -8.32 -22.97
C VAL A 123 -31.53 -9.12 -22.88
N LYS A 124 -31.64 -10.18 -23.67
CA LYS A 124 -32.76 -11.13 -23.58
C LYS A 124 -32.55 -12.03 -22.38
N LEU A 125 -33.59 -12.19 -21.57
CA LEU A 125 -33.54 -13.09 -20.42
C LEU A 125 -33.84 -14.52 -20.88
N PRO A 126 -33.17 -15.53 -20.30
CA PRO A 126 -33.46 -16.92 -20.65
C PRO A 126 -34.89 -17.29 -20.26
N SER A 127 -35.55 -18.04 -21.14
CA SER A 127 -36.95 -18.48 -20.99
C SER A 127 -37.15 -19.58 -19.94
N GLU A 128 -36.08 -20.23 -19.49
CA GLU A 128 -36.08 -21.21 -18.39
C GLU A 128 -35.00 -20.81 -17.37
N THR A 129 -35.42 -20.37 -16.17
CA THR A 129 -34.52 -20.26 -15.03
C THR A 129 -34.75 -21.45 -14.10
N SER A 130 -33.69 -22.21 -13.83
CA SER A 130 -33.67 -23.21 -12.76
C SER A 130 -34.08 -22.54 -11.43
N PRO A 131 -34.84 -23.20 -10.53
CA PRO A 131 -35.40 -22.61 -9.31
C PRO A 131 -34.36 -22.25 -8.21
N GLN A 132 -33.08 -22.11 -8.57
CA GLN A 132 -32.04 -21.55 -7.72
C GLN A 132 -31.91 -20.05 -8.01
N PRO A 133 -31.54 -19.19 -7.05
CA PRO A 133 -31.14 -17.82 -7.33
C PRO A 133 -29.83 -17.85 -8.14
N SER A 134 -29.94 -18.11 -9.43
CA SER A 134 -28.85 -17.92 -10.37
C SER A 134 -28.70 -16.41 -10.49
N ILE A 135 -27.60 -15.88 -9.95
CA ILE A 135 -26.98 -14.71 -10.57
C ILE A 135 -26.78 -15.14 -12.01
N ILE A 136 -27.65 -14.68 -12.91
CA ILE A 136 -27.22 -14.63 -14.29
C ILE A 136 -26.21 -13.49 -14.23
N ASP A 137 -24.92 -13.79 -14.39
CA ASP A 137 -24.03 -12.79 -14.96
C ASP A 137 -24.69 -12.52 -16.32
N ALA A 138 -25.67 -11.60 -16.34
CA ALA A 138 -26.70 -11.47 -17.37
C ALA A 138 -26.06 -10.93 -18.63
N ALA A 139 -25.33 -11.82 -19.30
CA ALA A 139 -24.22 -11.55 -20.18
C ALA A 139 -23.18 -10.61 -19.53
N GLU A 140 -21.90 -10.97 -19.59
CA GLU A 140 -20.83 -9.97 -19.67
C GLU A 140 -21.17 -9.06 -20.87
N SER A 141 -21.93 -8.00 -20.60
CA SER A 141 -22.36 -7.06 -21.61
C SER A 141 -21.25 -6.03 -21.70
N ASN A 142 -20.43 -6.17 -22.73
CA ASN A 142 -19.35 -5.25 -23.04
C ASN A 142 -19.95 -3.99 -23.70
N PHE A 143 -19.61 -2.82 -23.18
CA PHE A 143 -20.01 -1.51 -23.72
C PHE A 143 -18.77 -0.74 -24.12
N THR A 144 -18.84 0.02 -25.21
CA THR A 144 -17.76 0.89 -25.63
C THR A 144 -18.32 2.28 -25.85
N VAL A 145 -17.78 3.28 -25.14
CA VAL A 145 -18.00 4.71 -25.40
C VAL A 145 -16.72 5.29 -25.97
N ASP A 146 -16.81 6.02 -27.08
CA ASP A 146 -15.72 6.86 -27.59
C ASP A 146 -15.83 8.25 -26.92
N VAL A 147 -15.11 8.46 -25.82
CA VAL A 147 -15.10 9.72 -25.06
C VAL A 147 -13.92 10.58 -25.55
N ARG A 148 -14.18 11.63 -26.33
CA ARG A 148 -13.15 12.54 -26.87
C ARG A 148 -12.95 13.75 -25.96
N PHE A 149 -11.86 13.83 -25.18
CA PHE A 149 -11.55 15.03 -24.41
C PHE A 149 -10.09 15.21 -23.99
N ASP A 150 -9.69 16.48 -23.90
CA ASP A 150 -8.32 16.97 -23.74
C ASP A 150 -7.99 17.55 -22.33
N GLN A 151 -8.93 17.61 -21.37
CA GLN A 151 -8.63 17.88 -19.94
C GLN A 151 -9.58 17.13 -18.95
N ILE A 152 -9.34 15.82 -18.73
CA ILE A 152 -10.29 14.92 -18.04
C ILE A 152 -9.66 13.90 -17.07
N LEU A 153 -8.33 13.79 -17.05
CA LEU A 153 -7.69 12.66 -16.37
C LEU A 153 -7.55 12.84 -14.86
N TRP A 154 -7.69 11.73 -14.15
CA TRP A 154 -7.29 11.64 -12.75
C TRP A 154 -5.77 11.47 -12.64
N TRP A 155 -5.16 12.22 -11.72
CA TRP A 155 -3.74 12.16 -11.41
C TRP A 155 -3.49 11.93 -9.92
N PRO A 156 -2.39 11.24 -9.56
CA PRO A 156 -1.97 11.11 -8.17
C PRO A 156 -1.62 12.47 -7.52
N ASN A 157 -1.61 12.49 -6.19
CA ASN A 157 -1.28 13.67 -5.39
C ASN A 157 0.08 14.25 -5.81
N GLY A 158 0.08 15.53 -6.17
CA GLY A 158 1.26 16.24 -6.66
C GLY A 158 1.54 16.13 -8.16
N TYR A 159 0.75 15.37 -8.92
CA TYR A 159 0.96 15.13 -10.37
C TYR A 159 -0.13 15.73 -11.27
N GLY A 160 -1.23 16.25 -10.71
CA GLY A 160 -2.32 16.88 -11.47
C GLY A 160 -3.60 16.97 -10.65
N SER A 161 -4.73 17.18 -11.32
CA SER A 161 -6.06 17.17 -10.70
C SER A 161 -6.60 15.74 -10.51
N GLN A 162 -7.42 15.55 -9.48
CA GLN A 162 -8.07 14.28 -9.15
C GLN A 162 -9.49 14.26 -9.75
N ARG A 163 -9.60 14.40 -11.08
CA ARG A 163 -10.92 14.51 -11.72
C ARG A 163 -11.71 13.20 -11.60
N LEU A 164 -12.87 13.28 -10.97
CA LEU A 164 -13.85 12.19 -10.84
C LEU A 164 -15.12 12.55 -11.61
N TYR A 165 -15.82 11.51 -12.05
CA TYR A 165 -17.10 11.56 -12.75
C TYR A 165 -18.12 10.67 -12.04
N THR A 166 -19.37 11.10 -12.05
CA THR A 166 -20.48 10.29 -11.52
C THR A 166 -21.00 9.38 -12.64
N LEU A 167 -20.77 8.08 -12.51
CA LEU A 167 -21.44 7.05 -13.30
C LEU A 167 -22.75 6.67 -12.63
N ARG A 168 -23.85 6.79 -13.36
CA ARG A 168 -25.18 6.30 -12.95
C ARG A 168 -25.56 5.13 -13.84
N VAL A 169 -25.96 4.02 -13.23
CA VAL A 169 -26.43 2.82 -13.95
C VAL A 169 -27.82 2.46 -13.46
N ARG A 170 -28.77 2.30 -14.38
CA ARG A 170 -30.13 1.85 -14.06
C ARG A 170 -30.54 0.64 -14.90
N LEU A 171 -31.44 -0.14 -14.34
CA LEU A 171 -32.09 -1.27 -15.02
C LEU A 171 -33.51 -0.86 -15.43
N CYS A 172 -33.89 -1.13 -16.67
CA CYS A 172 -35.22 -0.83 -17.19
C CYS A 172 -35.76 -1.95 -18.10
N LEU A 173 -37.08 -1.96 -18.32
CA LEU A 173 -37.69 -2.77 -19.38
C LEU A 173 -37.37 -2.17 -20.75
N ASP A 174 -37.27 -3.01 -21.77
CA ASP A 174 -37.19 -2.51 -23.14
C ASP A 174 -38.52 -1.86 -23.55
N GLY A 175 -38.43 -0.71 -24.22
CA GLY A 175 -39.56 0.14 -24.56
C GLY A 175 -39.18 1.62 -24.68
N PRO A 176 -40.06 2.44 -25.30
CA PRO A 176 -39.81 3.86 -25.55
C PRO A 176 -39.57 4.65 -24.27
N ASP A 177 -40.24 4.29 -23.18
CA ASP A 177 -40.13 5.01 -21.91
C ASP A 177 -39.03 4.44 -20.99
N CYS A 178 -38.38 3.32 -21.37
CA CYS A 178 -37.38 2.62 -20.55
C CYS A 178 -37.80 2.56 -19.07
N ARG A 179 -38.97 1.94 -18.84
CA ARG A 179 -39.63 1.86 -17.53
C ARG A 179 -38.69 1.23 -16.51
N LEU A 180 -38.41 1.96 -15.44
CA LEU A 180 -37.46 1.60 -14.40
C LEU A 180 -37.85 0.28 -13.72
N LEU A 181 -36.89 -0.63 -13.61
CA LEU A 181 -36.98 -1.88 -12.84
C LEU A 181 -36.22 -1.76 -11.51
N ASP A 182 -35.07 -1.09 -11.55
CA ASP A 182 -34.26 -0.79 -10.38
C ASP A 182 -33.65 0.62 -10.50
N ASN A 183 -33.43 1.26 -9.36
CA ASN A 183 -32.91 2.62 -9.26
C ASN A 183 -31.47 2.75 -9.77
N TRP A 184 -30.99 4.00 -9.82
CA TRP A 184 -29.64 4.30 -10.25
C TRP A 184 -28.61 3.85 -9.21
N GLU A 185 -27.87 2.79 -9.51
CA GLU A 185 -26.59 2.53 -8.87
C GLU A 185 -25.60 3.63 -9.28
N THR A 186 -25.02 4.31 -8.29
CA THR A 186 -24.10 5.42 -8.52
C THR A 186 -22.69 5.03 -8.13
N ARG A 187 -21.72 5.29 -9.00
CA ARG A 187 -20.28 5.07 -8.75
C ARG A 187 -19.49 6.33 -9.13
N GLN A 188 -18.49 6.66 -8.33
CA GLN A 188 -17.49 7.64 -8.73
C GLN A 188 -16.42 6.93 -9.57
N VAL A 189 -16.15 7.43 -10.76
CA VAL A 189 -15.23 6.82 -11.73
C VAL A 189 -14.25 7.84 -12.27
N ALA A 190 -13.16 7.38 -12.88
CA ALA A 190 -12.14 8.25 -13.43
C ALA A 190 -11.54 7.69 -14.73
N PHE A 191 -11.06 8.60 -15.56
CA PHE A 191 -10.26 8.29 -16.73
C PHE A 191 -8.79 8.38 -16.37
N ARG A 192 -8.11 7.24 -16.43
CA ARG A 192 -6.66 7.15 -16.23
C ARG A 192 -6.15 5.80 -16.70
N GLN A 193 -4.87 5.75 -17.00
CA GLN A 193 -4.15 4.52 -17.32
C GLN A 193 -3.09 4.31 -16.26
N VAL A 194 -3.03 3.12 -15.67
CA VAL A 194 -1.98 2.74 -14.71
C VAL A 194 -1.32 1.47 -15.20
N GLN A 195 0.00 1.47 -15.23
CA GLN A 195 0.82 0.35 -15.65
C GLN A 195 2.00 0.19 -14.70
N LEU A 196 2.47 -1.04 -14.51
CA LEU A 196 3.74 -1.32 -13.86
C LEU A 196 4.72 -1.78 -14.94
N LEU A 197 5.70 -0.93 -15.27
CA LEU A 197 6.71 -1.25 -16.28
C LEU A 197 7.83 -2.10 -15.69
N GLN A 198 8.02 -3.27 -16.29
CA GLN A 198 9.04 -4.26 -15.92
C GLN A 198 9.93 -4.64 -17.12
N ASN A 199 10.34 -3.65 -17.91
CA ASN A 199 11.23 -3.85 -19.05
C ASN A 199 12.70 -3.93 -18.60
N SER A 200 13.53 -4.63 -19.40
CA SER A 200 14.98 -4.74 -19.19
C SER A 200 15.63 -3.37 -19.04
N ILE A 201 16.64 -3.29 -18.18
CA ILE A 201 17.47 -2.10 -18.04
C ILE A 201 18.78 -2.34 -18.76
N GLY A 202 19.17 -1.40 -19.62
CA GLY A 202 20.31 -1.57 -20.51
C GLY A 202 20.10 -2.68 -21.56
N ASN A 203 21.20 -3.12 -22.16
CA ASN A 203 21.18 -4.10 -23.26
C ASN A 203 21.32 -5.55 -22.78
N GLU A 204 21.45 -5.80 -21.47
CA GLU A 204 21.74 -7.12 -20.90
C GLU A 204 20.83 -7.46 -19.71
N LEU A 205 20.29 -8.69 -19.69
CA LEU A 205 19.43 -9.20 -18.60
C LEU A 205 20.11 -9.22 -17.22
N GLY A 206 21.44 -9.27 -17.17
CA GLY A 206 22.21 -9.26 -15.91
C GLY A 206 22.03 -7.97 -15.09
N GLN A 207 21.44 -6.94 -15.69
CA GLN A 207 21.11 -5.68 -15.04
C GLN A 207 19.69 -5.66 -14.44
N GLY A 208 18.88 -6.71 -14.64
CA GLY A 208 17.53 -6.83 -14.08
C GLY A 208 16.46 -6.02 -14.81
N LEU A 209 15.28 -5.89 -14.18
CA LEU A 209 14.10 -5.23 -14.76
C LEU A 209 13.79 -3.90 -14.05
N ASN A 210 13.15 -2.99 -14.78
CA ASN A 210 12.47 -1.85 -14.17
C ASN A 210 11.36 -2.32 -13.22
N PHE A 211 10.92 -1.47 -12.31
CA PHE A 211 9.70 -1.72 -11.52
C PHE A 211 8.93 -0.41 -11.32
N ASN A 212 8.53 0.17 -12.46
CA ASN A 212 8.07 1.55 -12.49
C ASN A 212 6.57 1.68 -12.68
N LEU A 213 5.86 2.19 -11.68
CA LEU A 213 4.47 2.61 -11.85
C LEU A 213 4.38 3.83 -12.78
N VAL A 214 3.60 3.70 -13.83
CA VAL A 214 3.34 4.73 -14.83
C VAL A 214 1.87 5.07 -14.80
N VAL A 215 1.56 6.36 -14.64
CA VAL A 215 0.19 6.88 -14.67
C VAL A 215 0.06 7.84 -15.84
N ASN A 216 -0.91 7.58 -16.73
CA ASN A 216 -1.16 8.37 -17.94
C ASN A 216 0.13 8.58 -18.76
N ASN A 217 0.85 7.49 -19.03
CA ASN A 217 2.12 7.47 -19.76
C ASN A 217 3.27 8.27 -19.10
N ARG A 218 3.17 8.55 -17.79
CA ARG A 218 4.23 9.23 -17.02
C ARG A 218 4.66 8.40 -15.80
N PRO A 219 5.96 8.14 -15.61
CA PRO A 219 6.47 7.53 -14.38
C PRO A 219 6.19 8.41 -13.16
N VAL A 220 5.59 7.82 -12.12
CA VAL A 220 5.21 8.52 -10.89
C VAL A 220 6.06 8.03 -9.73
N PHE A 221 6.94 8.87 -9.17
CA PHE A 221 7.73 8.46 -8.00
C PHE A 221 6.79 8.23 -6.81
N ILE A 222 6.60 6.96 -6.40
CA ILE A 222 5.87 6.59 -5.19
C ILE A 222 6.54 7.24 -3.97
N LYS A 223 5.71 7.92 -3.20
CA LYS A 223 6.01 8.50 -1.90
C LYS A 223 4.88 8.03 -1.01
N GLY A 224 5.17 7.19 -0.03
CA GLY A 224 4.05 6.57 0.66
C GLY A 224 4.40 5.76 1.87
N SER A 225 3.36 5.09 2.36
CA SER A 225 3.48 4.23 3.50
C SER A 225 2.56 3.01 3.45
N ASN A 226 2.84 2.04 4.31
CA ASN A 226 1.96 0.91 4.55
C ASN A 226 0.82 1.31 5.50
N PHE A 227 -0.41 1.10 5.07
CA PHE A 227 -1.63 1.33 5.82
C PHE A 227 -2.05 0.04 6.52
N VAL A 228 -2.26 0.14 7.83
CA VAL A 228 -2.76 -0.93 8.69
C VAL A 228 -4.09 -0.49 9.31
N PRO A 229 -4.93 -1.43 9.78
CA PRO A 229 -6.21 -1.07 10.39
C PRO A 229 -6.06 -0.10 11.57
N ILE A 230 -6.93 0.92 11.62
CA ILE A 230 -6.83 2.03 12.58
C ILE A 230 -7.19 1.61 14.02
N GLY A 231 -7.98 0.55 14.17
CA GLY A 231 -8.46 0.07 15.46
C GLY A 231 -8.51 -1.44 15.56
N MET A 232 -8.65 -1.94 16.80
CA MET A 232 -8.70 -3.37 17.10
C MET A 232 -10.08 -4.01 16.88
N SER A 233 -11.15 -3.21 16.82
CA SER A 233 -12.50 -3.68 16.47
C SER A 233 -12.71 -3.60 14.94
N ILE A 234 -13.72 -4.31 14.42
CA ILE A 234 -14.11 -4.27 13.00
C ILE A 234 -15.60 -3.90 12.93
N PRO A 235 -16.00 -2.77 12.31
CA PRO A 235 -15.16 -1.66 11.87
C PRO A 235 -14.73 -0.84 13.10
N GLY A 236 -13.44 -0.69 13.31
CA GLY A 236 -12.90 -0.07 14.53
C GLY A 236 -12.59 1.41 14.42
N ALA A 237 -12.88 1.99 13.26
CA ALA A 237 -12.62 3.37 12.90
C ALA A 237 -13.92 4.09 12.55
N ASP A 238 -14.06 5.30 13.07
CA ASP A 238 -15.11 6.23 12.68
C ASP A 238 -14.73 6.90 11.35
N VAL A 239 -15.72 7.45 10.63
CA VAL A 239 -15.47 8.14 9.34
C VAL A 239 -14.47 9.31 9.51
N SER A 240 -14.51 10.00 10.65
CA SER A 240 -13.58 11.08 10.99
C SER A 240 -12.14 10.61 11.25
N ASP A 241 -11.93 9.32 11.52
CA ASP A 241 -10.59 8.74 11.59
C ASP A 241 -9.97 8.63 10.21
N TYR A 242 -10.73 8.13 9.23
CA TYR A 242 -10.30 8.06 7.84
C TYR A 242 -10.03 9.46 7.26
N ASP A 243 -10.94 10.42 7.46
CA ASP A 243 -10.76 11.78 6.94
C ASP A 243 -9.47 12.42 7.45
N TRP A 244 -9.24 12.37 8.77
CA TRP A 244 -8.02 12.93 9.37
C TRP A 244 -6.75 12.23 8.86
N LEU A 245 -6.74 10.90 8.79
CA LEU A 245 -5.57 10.12 8.35
C LEU A 245 -5.24 10.37 6.88
N MET A 246 -6.25 10.30 6.00
CA MET A 246 -6.05 10.44 4.56
C MET A 246 -5.63 11.86 4.19
N ARG A 247 -6.23 12.89 4.82
CA ARG A 247 -5.77 14.28 4.65
C ARG A 247 -4.38 14.50 5.21
N SER A 248 -4.04 13.86 6.34
CA SER A 248 -2.68 13.93 6.89
C SER A 248 -1.65 13.32 5.95
N ALA A 249 -1.96 12.17 5.33
CA ALA A 249 -1.11 11.55 4.32
C ALA A 249 -0.95 12.48 3.10
N ALA A 250 -2.06 12.98 2.55
CA ALA A 250 -2.03 13.88 1.39
C ALA A 250 -1.20 15.16 1.68
N ALA A 251 -1.37 15.76 2.85
CA ALA A 251 -0.63 16.95 3.29
C ALA A 251 0.88 16.69 3.46
N ALA A 252 1.28 15.47 3.82
CA ALA A 252 2.68 15.06 3.85
C ALA A 252 3.27 14.78 2.45
N GLY A 253 2.52 14.97 1.37
CA GLY A 253 2.97 14.71 0.00
C GLY A 253 2.98 13.23 -0.37
N ILE A 254 2.34 12.36 0.42
CA ILE A 254 2.12 10.96 0.10
C ILE A 254 1.19 10.86 -1.12
N ASN A 255 1.58 10.04 -2.09
CA ASN A 255 0.80 9.76 -3.29
C ASN A 255 0.44 8.27 -3.44
N MET A 256 0.85 7.41 -2.50
CA MET A 256 0.43 6.01 -2.44
C MET A 256 0.33 5.50 -1.00
N LEU A 257 -0.67 4.69 -0.73
CA LEU A 257 -0.75 3.85 0.46
C LEU A 257 -0.87 2.38 0.06
N ARG A 258 -0.13 1.51 0.75
CA ARG A 258 -0.26 0.05 0.62
C ARG A 258 -1.18 -0.49 1.71
N VAL A 259 -2.36 -0.97 1.34
CA VAL A 259 -3.27 -1.64 2.28
C VAL A 259 -2.73 -3.05 2.51
N TRP A 260 -2.10 -3.24 3.66
CA TRP A 260 -1.32 -4.43 4.00
C TRP A 260 -2.17 -5.69 4.22
N GLY A 261 -1.70 -6.83 3.72
CA GLY A 261 -2.43 -8.10 3.66
C GLY A 261 -2.77 -8.78 4.98
N GLY A 262 -2.24 -8.38 6.14
CA GLY A 262 -2.73 -8.92 7.42
C GLY A 262 -3.84 -8.07 8.05
N GLY A 263 -4.23 -6.98 7.39
CA GLY A 263 -5.32 -6.11 7.77
C GLY A 263 -6.66 -6.51 7.18
N THR A 264 -7.49 -5.51 6.90
CA THR A 264 -8.80 -5.64 6.25
C THR A 264 -8.78 -5.04 4.86
N ILE A 265 -9.67 -5.50 3.98
CA ILE A 265 -10.08 -4.66 2.86
C ILE A 265 -10.91 -3.52 3.46
N GLU A 266 -10.49 -2.27 3.23
CA GLU A 266 -11.01 -1.12 3.96
C GLU A 266 -12.47 -0.77 3.59
N ARG A 267 -13.04 0.16 4.36
CA ARG A 267 -14.38 0.68 4.11
C ARG A 267 -14.41 1.58 2.87
N ALA A 268 -15.60 1.82 2.32
CA ALA A 268 -15.78 2.68 1.14
C ALA A 268 -15.17 4.08 1.34
N GLU A 269 -15.32 4.67 2.54
CA GLU A 269 -14.85 6.01 2.85
C GLU A 269 -13.32 6.16 2.70
N PHE A 270 -12.55 5.11 2.98
CA PHE A 270 -11.10 5.09 2.74
C PHE A 270 -10.79 5.26 1.25
N TYR A 271 -11.44 4.47 0.40
CA TYR A 271 -11.22 4.54 -1.05
C TYR A 271 -11.81 5.80 -1.67
N ASP A 272 -12.95 6.30 -1.18
CA ASP A 272 -13.53 7.58 -1.60
C ASP A 272 -12.54 8.73 -1.35
N LEU A 273 -11.93 8.77 -0.16
CA LEU A 273 -10.91 9.76 0.18
C LEU A 273 -9.63 9.56 -0.63
N ALA A 274 -9.21 8.32 -0.88
CA ALA A 274 -8.06 8.02 -1.72
C ALA A 274 -8.27 8.54 -3.17
N ASP A 275 -9.46 8.30 -3.72
CA ASP A 275 -9.88 8.78 -5.04
C ASP A 275 -9.86 10.31 -5.08
N GLN A 276 -10.45 10.98 -4.09
CA GLN A 276 -10.54 12.45 -4.03
C GLN A 276 -9.20 13.14 -3.79
N LEU A 277 -8.32 12.56 -2.96
CA LEU A 277 -7.04 13.15 -2.57
C LEU A 277 -5.89 12.74 -3.48
N GLY A 278 -6.11 11.85 -4.44
CA GLY A 278 -5.08 11.40 -5.37
C GLY A 278 -4.10 10.42 -4.75
N ILE A 279 -4.50 9.71 -3.70
CA ILE A 279 -3.65 8.71 -3.04
C ILE A 279 -3.85 7.39 -3.76
N MET A 280 -2.85 6.91 -4.48
CA MET A 280 -2.91 5.60 -5.13
C MET A 280 -2.96 4.48 -4.09
N ILE A 281 -3.66 3.39 -4.39
CA ILE A 281 -3.74 2.22 -3.50
C ILE A 281 -3.02 1.03 -4.10
N TRP A 282 -2.04 0.52 -3.36
CA TRP A 282 -1.51 -0.83 -3.54
C TRP A 282 -2.33 -1.75 -2.63
N GLN A 283 -3.10 -2.66 -3.21
CA GLN A 283 -4.08 -3.47 -2.47
C GLN A 283 -3.63 -4.91 -2.36
N ASP A 284 -3.19 -5.32 -1.17
CA ASP A 284 -3.00 -6.73 -0.86
C ASP A 284 -4.36 -7.42 -0.65
N PHE A 285 -4.49 -8.67 -1.06
CA PHE A 285 -5.52 -9.57 -0.51
C PHE A 285 -5.15 -9.97 0.92
N PRO A 286 -6.11 -10.32 1.80
CA PRO A 286 -5.83 -10.45 3.21
C PRO A 286 -5.17 -11.81 3.55
N PHE A 287 -3.92 -11.95 3.11
CA PHE A 287 -3.00 -13.03 3.35
C PHE A 287 -1.65 -12.43 3.75
N ALA A 288 -1.06 -12.84 4.88
CA ALA A 288 0.19 -12.29 5.36
C ALA A 288 0.99 -13.25 6.25
N CYS A 289 2.28 -13.37 5.96
CA CYS A 289 3.31 -14.09 6.73
C CYS A 289 2.85 -15.48 7.24
N ALA A 290 2.17 -16.24 6.39
CA ALA A 290 1.64 -17.56 6.71
C ALA A 290 1.45 -18.42 5.46
N LEU A 291 1.53 -19.74 5.64
CA LEU A 291 0.95 -20.69 4.69
C LEU A 291 -0.54 -20.82 4.98
N TYR A 292 -1.33 -21.16 3.97
CA TYR A 292 -2.78 -21.25 4.04
C TYR A 292 -3.27 -22.60 3.51
N PRO A 293 -4.39 -23.12 4.05
CA PRO A 293 -5.00 -24.34 3.53
C PRO A 293 -5.42 -24.22 2.06
N THR A 294 -5.44 -25.34 1.35
CA THR A 294 -5.80 -25.40 -0.07
C THR A 294 -6.84 -26.50 -0.39
N ASP A 295 -7.55 -26.97 0.64
CA ASP A 295 -8.74 -27.80 0.46
C ASP A 295 -9.87 -26.99 -0.18
N GLU A 296 -10.82 -27.66 -0.82
CA GLU A 296 -11.88 -26.96 -1.56
C GLU A 296 -12.81 -26.15 -0.65
N ALA A 297 -13.00 -26.52 0.62
CA ALA A 297 -13.82 -25.71 1.52
C ALA A 297 -13.15 -24.34 1.75
N PHE A 298 -11.87 -24.32 2.08
CA PHE A 298 -11.12 -23.06 2.20
C PHE A 298 -11.07 -22.28 0.87
N LEU A 299 -10.69 -22.93 -0.23
CA LEU A 299 -10.58 -22.28 -1.55
C LEU A 299 -11.92 -21.72 -2.06
N SER A 300 -13.05 -22.35 -1.75
CA SER A 300 -14.37 -21.84 -2.12
C SER A 300 -14.71 -20.51 -1.42
N THR A 301 -14.28 -20.36 -0.15
CA THR A 301 -14.43 -19.10 0.59
C THR A 301 -13.55 -18.02 0.00
N VAL A 302 -12.28 -18.33 -0.33
CA VAL A 302 -11.36 -17.40 -0.96
C VAL A 302 -11.88 -16.95 -2.33
N ARG A 303 -12.40 -17.86 -3.15
CA ARG A 303 -12.97 -17.53 -4.47
C ARG A 303 -14.08 -16.49 -4.36
N SER A 304 -14.98 -16.68 -3.39
CA SER A 304 -16.08 -15.76 -3.12
C SER A 304 -15.58 -14.41 -2.61
N GLU A 305 -14.62 -14.42 -1.69
CA GLU A 305 -14.00 -13.22 -1.10
C GLU A 305 -13.27 -12.36 -2.15
N VAL A 306 -12.44 -12.99 -2.99
CA VAL A 306 -11.68 -12.30 -4.04
C VAL A 306 -12.63 -11.66 -5.04
N ARG A 307 -13.61 -12.43 -5.56
CA ARG A 307 -14.60 -11.93 -6.51
C ARG A 307 -15.38 -10.73 -5.96
N ALA A 308 -15.89 -10.83 -4.72
CA ALA A 308 -16.62 -9.74 -4.08
C ALA A 308 -15.74 -8.50 -3.87
N THR A 309 -14.49 -8.69 -3.47
CA THR A 309 -13.52 -7.61 -3.26
C THR A 309 -13.20 -6.88 -4.56
N VAL A 310 -12.90 -7.62 -5.64
CA VAL A 310 -12.55 -7.01 -6.93
C VAL A 310 -13.75 -6.26 -7.50
N ARG A 311 -14.95 -6.86 -7.53
CA ARG A 311 -16.18 -6.18 -7.96
C ARG A 311 -16.44 -4.89 -7.18
N ARG A 312 -16.15 -4.88 -5.87
CA ARG A 312 -16.32 -3.70 -5.01
C ARG A 312 -15.32 -2.58 -5.30
N LEU A 313 -14.09 -2.89 -5.70
CA LEU A 313 -13.00 -1.90 -5.76
C LEU A 313 -12.45 -1.60 -7.16
N GLN A 314 -12.75 -2.41 -8.17
CA GLN A 314 -12.16 -2.28 -9.51
C GLN A 314 -12.38 -0.90 -10.14
N HIS A 315 -13.53 -0.27 -9.87
CA HIS A 315 -13.89 1.04 -10.42
C HIS A 315 -13.11 2.21 -9.78
N ARG A 316 -12.39 1.97 -8.68
CA ARG A 316 -11.73 3.01 -7.89
C ARG A 316 -10.62 3.72 -8.67
N ALA A 317 -10.68 5.05 -8.67
CA ALA A 317 -9.68 5.89 -9.31
C ALA A 317 -8.29 5.74 -8.65
N SER A 318 -8.23 5.48 -7.36
CA SER A 318 -6.99 5.33 -6.60
C SER A 318 -6.29 3.98 -6.80
N LEU A 319 -7.03 2.90 -7.05
CA LEU A 319 -6.49 1.54 -7.08
C LEU A 319 -5.43 1.35 -8.17
N ALA A 320 -4.17 1.12 -7.79
CA ALA A 320 -3.06 1.06 -8.74
C ALA A 320 -2.61 -0.37 -9.05
N VAL A 321 -2.51 -1.23 -8.03
CA VAL A 321 -1.96 -2.59 -8.14
C VAL A 321 -2.72 -3.53 -7.22
N TRP A 322 -2.98 -4.75 -7.69
CA TRP A 322 -3.45 -5.87 -6.87
C TRP A 322 -2.29 -6.77 -6.47
N VAL A 323 -2.25 -7.23 -5.22
CA VAL A 323 -1.18 -8.09 -4.71
C VAL A 323 -1.76 -9.28 -3.96
N GLY A 324 -1.28 -10.48 -4.28
CA GLY A 324 -1.83 -11.74 -3.77
C GLY A 324 -1.66 -11.93 -2.27
N ASN A 325 -0.54 -11.49 -1.69
CA ASN A 325 -0.25 -11.61 -0.26
C ASN A 325 0.92 -10.70 0.17
N ASN A 326 1.10 -10.59 1.49
CA ASN A 326 2.30 -10.05 2.11
C ASN A 326 3.28 -11.17 2.50
N GLU A 327 4.51 -11.10 1.98
CA GLU A 327 5.71 -11.87 2.34
C GLU A 327 5.66 -13.39 2.19
N ASN A 328 4.56 -14.00 1.74
CA ASN A 328 4.46 -15.46 1.71
C ASN A 328 5.41 -16.10 0.67
N GLU A 329 5.72 -15.40 -0.43
CA GLU A 329 6.73 -15.87 -1.40
C GLU A 329 8.10 -15.95 -0.73
N GLY A 330 8.55 -14.85 -0.13
CA GLY A 330 9.83 -14.76 0.58
C GLY A 330 9.91 -15.69 1.79
N ALA A 331 8.80 -15.86 2.53
CA ALA A 331 8.73 -16.74 3.69
C ALA A 331 8.91 -18.21 3.29
N LEU A 332 8.30 -18.61 2.17
CA LEU A 332 8.43 -19.95 1.63
C LEU A 332 9.83 -20.18 1.02
N ALA A 333 10.32 -19.25 0.20
CA ALA A 333 11.63 -19.37 -0.45
C ALA A 333 12.80 -19.39 0.54
N ASN A 334 12.67 -18.71 1.69
CA ASN A 334 13.69 -18.64 2.73
C ASN A 334 13.43 -19.57 3.93
N ASP A 335 12.47 -20.50 3.82
CA ASP A 335 12.14 -21.49 4.84
C ASP A 335 11.93 -20.92 6.27
N TRP A 336 11.11 -19.86 6.40
CA TRP A 336 10.87 -19.19 7.69
C TRP A 336 10.37 -20.11 8.81
N TRP A 337 9.72 -21.21 8.45
CA TRP A 337 9.12 -22.14 9.39
C TRP A 337 9.91 -23.43 9.57
N SER A 338 11.13 -23.51 9.01
CA SER A 338 12.01 -24.65 9.18
C SER A 338 11.30 -25.96 8.81
N LEU A 339 10.88 -26.07 7.55
CA LEU A 339 10.11 -27.18 6.99
C LEU A 339 10.97 -28.44 6.72
N TRP A 340 12.24 -28.45 7.17
CA TRP A 340 13.30 -29.45 6.92
C TRP A 340 12.94 -30.92 7.18
N ALA A 341 11.86 -31.22 7.89
CA ALA A 341 11.37 -32.60 8.04
C ALA A 341 10.67 -33.13 6.76
N ASN A 342 10.33 -32.27 5.80
CA ASN A 342 9.80 -32.64 4.48
C ASN A 342 9.87 -31.42 3.54
N PRO A 343 10.87 -31.28 2.65
CA PRO A 343 10.87 -30.26 1.60
C PRO A 343 9.83 -30.66 0.55
N ASN A 344 8.56 -30.56 0.93
CA ASN A 344 7.48 -31.01 0.09
C ASN A 344 7.19 -29.92 -0.94
N GLU A 345 7.43 -30.27 -2.20
CA GLU A 345 6.84 -29.65 -3.39
C GLU A 345 5.37 -29.23 -3.15
N ARG A 346 4.65 -29.96 -2.29
CA ARG A 346 3.32 -29.61 -1.78
C ARG A 346 3.16 -28.15 -1.33
N TYR A 347 4.08 -27.58 -0.55
CA TYR A 347 3.93 -26.18 -0.09
C TYR A 347 4.06 -25.17 -1.23
N TYR A 348 4.97 -25.44 -2.18
CA TYR A 348 5.12 -24.67 -3.41
C TYR A 348 3.87 -24.81 -4.29
N ASP A 349 3.31 -26.01 -4.39
CA ASP A 349 2.09 -26.27 -5.13
C ASP A 349 0.86 -25.63 -4.51
N ASP A 350 0.77 -25.63 -3.17
CA ASP A 350 -0.27 -24.95 -2.41
C ASP A 350 -0.22 -23.44 -2.64
N TYR A 351 0.98 -22.85 -2.56
CA TYR A 351 1.19 -21.45 -2.88
C TYR A 351 0.74 -21.12 -4.31
N ARG A 352 1.17 -21.91 -5.31
CA ARG A 352 0.77 -21.75 -6.72
C ARG A 352 -0.74 -21.98 -6.90
N LYS A 353 -1.34 -22.94 -6.17
CA LYS A 353 -2.77 -23.22 -6.21
C LYS A 353 -3.57 -22.02 -5.71
N LEU A 354 -3.17 -21.45 -4.59
CA LEU A 354 -3.85 -20.33 -3.97
C LEU A 354 -3.64 -19.02 -4.74
N TYR A 355 -2.41 -18.57 -4.93
CA TYR A 355 -2.15 -17.22 -5.44
C TYR A 355 -2.17 -17.13 -6.95
N MET A 356 -1.50 -18.07 -7.63
CA MET A 356 -1.34 -18.03 -9.09
C MET A 356 -2.56 -18.57 -9.84
N ARG A 357 -3.10 -19.72 -9.40
CA ARG A 357 -4.23 -20.40 -10.05
C ARG A 357 -5.60 -19.95 -9.53
N LEU A 358 -5.73 -19.49 -8.28
CA LEU A 358 -7.01 -19.01 -7.76
C LEU A 358 -7.07 -17.48 -7.70
N VAL A 359 -6.33 -16.83 -6.80
CA VAL A 359 -6.47 -15.38 -6.55
C VAL A 359 -6.26 -14.57 -7.83
N ARG A 360 -5.12 -14.75 -8.51
CA ARG A 360 -4.81 -14.02 -9.75
C ARG A 360 -5.84 -14.27 -10.85
N GLN A 361 -6.23 -15.52 -11.10
CA GLN A 361 -7.21 -15.84 -12.14
C GLN A 361 -8.57 -15.20 -11.84
N GLN A 362 -9.01 -15.21 -10.58
CA GLN A 362 -10.25 -14.56 -10.17
C GLN A 362 -10.16 -13.03 -10.31
N VAL A 363 -9.02 -12.43 -10.00
CA VAL A 363 -8.81 -10.98 -10.21
C VAL A 363 -8.86 -10.64 -11.69
N VAL A 364 -8.12 -11.36 -12.54
CA VAL A 364 -8.07 -11.09 -13.99
C VAL A 364 -9.44 -11.27 -14.65
N ALA A 365 -10.25 -12.22 -14.18
CA ALA A 365 -11.63 -12.41 -14.65
C ALA A 365 -12.52 -11.21 -14.31
N GLU A 366 -12.26 -10.50 -13.21
CA GLU A 366 -13.09 -9.39 -12.75
C GLU A 366 -12.53 -8.00 -13.12
N ASP A 367 -11.21 -7.85 -13.18
CA ASP A 367 -10.44 -6.66 -13.50
C ASP A 367 -9.22 -7.01 -14.37
N SER A 368 -9.37 -6.89 -15.69
CA SER A 368 -8.31 -7.09 -16.67
C SER A 368 -7.47 -5.83 -16.93
N THR A 369 -7.75 -4.72 -16.26
CA THR A 369 -7.11 -3.42 -16.55
C THR A 369 -5.84 -3.15 -15.75
N ARG A 370 -5.54 -4.00 -14.76
CA ARG A 370 -4.42 -3.81 -13.83
C ARG A 370 -3.61 -5.09 -13.69
N LEU A 371 -2.31 -4.92 -13.41
CA LEU A 371 -1.42 -6.01 -13.06
C LEU A 371 -1.80 -6.59 -11.70
N VAL A 372 -1.58 -7.90 -11.55
CA VAL A 372 -1.65 -8.63 -10.28
C VAL A 372 -0.26 -9.16 -9.95
N LEU A 373 0.34 -8.70 -8.85
CA LEU A 373 1.55 -9.29 -8.29
C LEU A 373 1.19 -10.51 -7.43
N LEU A 374 2.01 -11.57 -7.45
CA LEU A 374 1.75 -12.76 -6.65
C LEU A 374 2.00 -12.52 -5.15
N SER A 375 3.03 -11.75 -4.81
CA SER A 375 3.42 -11.38 -3.44
C SER A 375 4.08 -10.00 -3.40
N SER A 376 4.44 -9.56 -2.20
CA SER A 376 5.26 -8.39 -1.90
C SER A 376 6.05 -8.71 -0.63
N PRO A 377 7.39 -8.78 -0.66
CA PRO A 377 8.24 -8.51 -1.83
C PRO A 377 8.18 -9.65 -2.85
N SER A 378 8.39 -9.32 -4.12
CA SER A 378 8.45 -10.26 -5.24
C SER A 378 9.32 -9.71 -6.36
N ASN A 379 9.87 -10.58 -7.22
CA ASN A 379 10.63 -10.16 -8.40
C ASN A 379 9.73 -9.80 -9.60
N GLY A 380 8.40 -9.84 -9.42
CA GLY A 380 7.42 -9.48 -10.45
C GLY A 380 7.47 -10.44 -11.64
N ASP A 381 7.70 -9.94 -12.86
CA ASP A 381 7.75 -10.78 -14.06
C ASP A 381 8.83 -11.86 -13.97
N ALA A 382 9.94 -11.61 -13.28
CA ALA A 382 10.97 -12.63 -13.08
C ALA A 382 10.51 -13.76 -12.15
N THR A 383 9.71 -13.47 -11.11
CA THR A 383 9.06 -14.51 -10.28
C THR A 383 8.15 -15.39 -11.14
N GLU A 384 7.44 -14.83 -12.12
CA GLU A 384 6.58 -15.59 -13.03
C GLU A 384 7.41 -16.53 -13.94
N TRP A 385 8.56 -16.07 -14.44
CA TRP A 385 9.48 -16.90 -15.23
C TRP A 385 10.06 -18.08 -14.44
N GLU A 386 10.20 -17.92 -13.13
CA GLU A 386 10.65 -18.96 -12.19
C GLU A 386 9.50 -19.86 -11.69
N GLY A 387 8.30 -19.77 -12.29
CA GLY A 387 7.17 -20.64 -11.94
C GLY A 387 6.39 -20.17 -10.70
N GLY A 388 6.39 -18.86 -10.45
CA GLY A 388 5.55 -18.17 -9.47
C GLY A 388 6.16 -18.01 -8.07
N ILE A 389 7.35 -18.54 -7.83
CA ILE A 389 8.13 -18.36 -6.59
C ILE A 389 9.58 -18.19 -7.02
N ALA A 390 10.15 -16.99 -6.84
CA ALA A 390 11.54 -16.75 -7.20
C ALA A 390 12.51 -17.43 -6.23
N HIS A 391 13.70 -17.79 -6.71
CA HIS A 391 14.79 -18.29 -5.88
C HIS A 391 15.29 -17.21 -4.91
N GLN A 392 15.21 -15.93 -5.29
CA GLN A 392 15.55 -14.79 -4.43
C GLN A 392 14.49 -13.69 -4.54
N PRO A 393 13.34 -13.79 -3.83
CA PRO A 393 12.23 -12.84 -3.94
C PRO A 393 12.54 -11.42 -3.43
N GLN A 394 13.69 -11.23 -2.77
CA GLN A 394 14.18 -9.93 -2.26
C GLN A 394 15.33 -9.37 -3.13
N SER A 395 15.43 -9.79 -4.40
CA SER A 395 16.50 -9.33 -5.28
C SER A 395 16.41 -7.82 -5.51
N THR A 396 17.50 -7.09 -5.31
CA THR A 396 17.54 -5.65 -5.56
C THR A 396 17.49 -5.30 -7.05
N LEU A 397 17.65 -6.29 -7.93
CA LEU A 397 17.67 -6.13 -9.39
C LEU A 397 16.29 -6.19 -10.03
N PHE A 398 15.29 -6.73 -9.35
CA PHE A 398 13.93 -6.93 -9.86
C PHE A 398 12.92 -6.41 -8.84
N GLY A 399 11.66 -6.22 -9.27
CA GLY A 399 10.56 -6.23 -8.31
C GLY A 399 10.57 -5.18 -7.20
N ASP A 400 10.08 -5.59 -6.04
CA ASP A 400 10.08 -4.83 -4.80
C ASP A 400 10.76 -5.60 -3.65
N VAL A 401 11.28 -4.88 -2.65
CA VAL A 401 11.97 -5.47 -1.49
C VAL A 401 11.43 -4.92 -0.17
N HIS A 402 11.59 -5.72 0.90
CA HIS A 402 11.27 -5.37 2.27
C HIS A 402 12.56 -5.31 3.10
N PHE A 403 12.96 -4.13 3.57
CA PHE A 403 14.21 -3.94 4.29
C PHE A 403 14.02 -3.54 5.75
N TYR A 404 14.55 -4.37 6.65
CA TYR A 404 14.62 -4.12 8.08
C TYR A 404 16.00 -4.46 8.60
N SER A 405 16.54 -3.60 9.46
CA SER A 405 17.74 -3.91 10.24
C SER A 405 17.54 -3.49 11.69
N TYR A 406 17.92 -4.39 12.60
CA TYR A 406 17.76 -4.23 14.05
C TYR A 406 19.10 -4.07 14.78
N THR A 407 20.21 -4.17 14.04
CA THR A 407 21.57 -4.15 14.57
C THR A 407 22.45 -3.13 13.87
N GLU A 408 22.22 -2.84 12.59
CA GLU A 408 23.08 -1.92 11.83
C GLU A 408 22.80 -0.46 12.16
N ASP A 409 23.75 0.43 11.83
CA ASP A 409 23.55 1.87 11.91
C ASP A 409 22.76 2.34 10.68
N MET A 410 21.49 2.68 10.91
CA MET A 410 20.55 3.09 9.87
C MET A 410 20.74 4.54 9.44
N TRP A 411 21.68 5.29 10.03
CA TRP A 411 22.08 6.61 9.53
C TRP A 411 23.12 6.53 8.41
N LEU A 412 23.78 5.38 8.25
CA LEU A 412 24.78 5.13 7.20
C LEU A 412 24.10 4.78 5.86
N PRO A 413 24.53 5.40 4.75
CA PRO A 413 23.94 5.15 3.44
C PRO A 413 24.17 3.73 2.92
N GLU A 414 25.25 3.07 3.34
CA GLU A 414 25.66 1.72 2.90
C GLU A 414 24.77 0.63 3.50
N THR A 415 24.12 0.91 4.64
CA THR A 415 23.23 -0.04 5.32
C THR A 415 21.99 -0.36 4.50
N THR A 416 21.51 0.59 3.69
CA THR A 416 20.23 0.44 2.98
C THR A 416 20.46 -0.06 1.55
N PRO A 417 19.84 -1.18 1.13
CA PRO A 417 20.04 -1.70 -0.20
C PRO A 417 19.43 -0.81 -1.27
N LEU A 418 20.07 -0.79 -2.45
CA LEU A 418 19.59 -0.05 -3.62
C LEU A 418 18.68 -0.93 -4.47
N ALA A 419 17.39 -0.94 -4.14
CA ALA A 419 16.39 -1.74 -4.83
C ALA A 419 15.62 -0.99 -5.94
N ARG A 420 14.92 -1.75 -6.79
CA ARG A 420 14.00 -1.21 -7.79
C ARG A 420 12.79 -0.53 -7.15
N LEU A 421 12.21 -1.13 -6.13
CA LEU A 421 11.22 -0.52 -5.23
C LEU A 421 11.41 -1.04 -3.80
N MET A 422 11.36 -0.12 -2.83
CA MET A 422 11.28 -0.49 -1.42
C MET A 422 9.81 -0.38 -0.98
N SER A 423 9.08 -1.49 -0.99
CA SER A 423 7.65 -1.55 -0.64
C SER A 423 7.42 -1.65 0.88
N GLU A 424 8.44 -2.08 1.62
CA GLU A 424 8.51 -1.91 3.07
C GLU A 424 9.92 -1.57 3.53
N PHE A 425 10.00 -0.66 4.49
CA PHE A 425 11.14 -0.50 5.38
C PHE A 425 10.69 0.27 6.61
N GLY A 426 11.32 0.03 7.75
CA GLY A 426 10.90 0.70 8.97
C GLY A 426 11.91 0.62 10.10
N PHE A 427 11.77 1.55 11.03
CA PHE A 427 12.47 1.56 12.30
C PHE A 427 11.47 1.91 13.39
N GLN A 428 11.55 1.27 14.54
CA GLN A 428 10.53 1.43 15.59
C GLN A 428 10.74 2.72 16.39
N SER A 429 9.66 3.32 16.90
CA SER A 429 9.71 4.44 17.85
C SER A 429 8.56 4.35 18.85
N HIS A 430 8.77 4.89 20.05
CA HIS A 430 7.72 4.98 21.06
C HIS A 430 6.64 5.99 20.66
N PRO A 431 5.39 5.85 21.13
CA PRO A 431 4.38 6.90 20.96
C PRO A 431 4.62 8.07 21.93
N SER A 432 4.00 9.22 21.65
CA SER A 432 4.08 10.39 22.52
C SER A 432 3.60 10.08 23.96
N LEU A 433 4.13 10.81 24.94
CA LEU A 433 3.74 10.63 26.34
C LEU A 433 2.23 10.82 26.56
N ILE A 434 1.60 11.75 25.83
CA ILE A 434 0.14 11.97 25.87
C ILE A 434 -0.61 10.69 25.49
N THR A 435 -0.11 9.96 24.48
CA THR A 435 -0.69 8.69 24.06
C THR A 435 -0.53 7.63 25.14
N VAL A 436 0.64 7.52 25.77
CA VAL A 436 0.89 6.59 26.89
C VAL A 436 -0.04 6.88 28.07
N LEU A 437 -0.20 8.16 28.43
CA LEU A 437 -1.07 8.60 29.53
C LEU A 437 -2.57 8.34 29.26
N SER A 438 -2.97 8.15 28.00
CA SER A 438 -4.33 7.72 27.66
C SER A 438 -4.61 6.26 28.02
N ALA A 439 -3.55 5.44 28.12
CA ALA A 439 -3.64 4.01 28.42
C ALA A 439 -3.38 3.68 29.90
N THR A 440 -2.65 4.52 30.62
CA THR A 440 -2.34 4.35 32.05
C THR A 440 -2.18 5.69 32.75
N ARG A 441 -2.72 5.82 33.97
CA ARG A 441 -2.49 6.97 34.87
C ARG A 441 -1.52 6.66 36.01
N ASP A 442 -1.08 5.41 36.13
CA ASP A 442 -0.11 5.01 37.15
C ASP A 442 1.31 5.44 36.73
N PRO A 443 1.98 6.32 37.47
CA PRO A 443 3.33 6.78 37.13
C PRO A 443 4.37 5.65 37.14
N ARG A 444 4.11 4.53 37.82
CA ARG A 444 5.00 3.34 37.81
C ARG A 444 5.02 2.61 36.47
N ASN A 445 4.03 2.87 35.61
CA ASN A 445 3.96 2.33 34.25
C ASN A 445 4.66 3.23 33.22
N ILE A 446 5.26 4.34 33.65
CA ILE A 446 5.93 5.29 32.76
C ILE A 446 7.44 5.03 32.77
N GLY A 447 7.94 4.56 31.62
CA GLY A 447 9.35 4.23 31.39
C GLY A 447 9.49 3.05 30.42
N ILE A 448 10.62 2.98 29.72
CA ILE A 448 10.88 1.96 28.69
C ILE A 448 11.14 0.55 29.26
N ASP A 449 11.55 0.48 30.52
CA ASP A 449 11.92 -0.74 31.25
C ASP A 449 10.78 -1.27 32.14
N THR A 450 9.60 -0.64 32.11
CA THR A 450 8.48 -1.04 32.95
C THR A 450 7.78 -2.29 32.41
N ASN A 451 7.18 -3.10 33.29
CA ASN A 451 6.35 -4.25 32.89
C ASN A 451 5.21 -3.84 31.96
N PHE A 452 4.66 -2.63 32.13
CA PHE A 452 3.63 -2.10 31.25
C PHE A 452 4.15 -1.90 29.82
N THR A 453 5.30 -1.23 29.66
CA THR A 453 5.90 -1.00 28.33
C THR A 453 6.36 -2.31 27.71
N LEU A 454 7.02 -3.19 28.47
CA LEU A 454 7.47 -4.50 27.98
C LEU A 454 6.30 -5.42 27.58
N HIS A 455 5.14 -5.31 28.23
CA HIS A 455 3.93 -6.03 27.80
C HIS A 455 3.33 -5.46 26.50
N ARG A 456 3.47 -4.14 26.26
CA ARG A 456 3.00 -3.46 25.05
C ARG A 456 3.96 -3.60 23.87
N GLU A 457 5.23 -3.84 24.14
CA GLU A 457 6.25 -4.13 23.15
C GLU A 457 6.03 -5.55 22.61
N HIS A 458 5.62 -5.62 21.35
CA HIS A 458 5.34 -6.88 20.69
C HIS A 458 6.49 -7.29 19.77
N GLN A 459 7.30 -6.34 19.31
CA GLN A 459 8.47 -6.64 18.50
C GLN A 459 9.55 -7.31 19.38
N PRO A 460 10.03 -8.51 19.03
CA PRO A 460 11.10 -9.16 19.77
C PRO A 460 12.33 -8.24 19.83
N ASN A 461 12.80 -7.95 21.06
CA ASN A 461 13.89 -7.02 21.33
C ASN A 461 13.68 -5.56 20.87
N GLY A 462 12.45 -5.13 20.54
CA GLY A 462 12.16 -3.81 19.98
C GLY A 462 12.70 -2.64 20.81
N THR A 463 12.37 -2.62 22.10
CA THR A 463 12.88 -1.61 23.05
C THR A 463 14.42 -1.58 23.12
N LEU A 464 15.07 -2.75 23.05
CA LEU A 464 16.53 -2.84 23.07
C LEU A 464 17.15 -2.35 21.77
N THR A 465 16.53 -2.64 20.62
CA THR A 465 16.94 -2.10 19.31
C THR A 465 16.88 -0.58 19.29
N ILE A 466 15.77 0.01 19.76
CA ILE A 466 15.63 1.47 19.89
C ILE A 466 16.74 2.02 20.79
N ALA A 467 16.94 1.44 21.97
CA ALA A 467 17.94 1.93 22.92
C ALA A 467 19.37 1.84 22.36
N ARG A 468 19.72 0.75 21.66
CA ARG A 468 21.05 0.57 21.04
C ARG A 468 21.29 1.57 19.92
N HIS A 469 20.32 1.79 19.04
CA HIS A 469 20.48 2.72 17.94
C HIS A 469 20.53 4.17 18.45
N ASN A 470 19.65 4.52 19.40
CA ASN A 470 19.72 5.80 20.09
C ASN A 470 21.08 6.04 20.75
N ALA A 471 21.68 5.01 21.35
CA ALA A 471 22.98 5.14 22.00
C ALA A 471 24.13 5.46 21.03
N ARG A 472 24.00 5.18 19.73
CA ARG A 472 25.03 5.54 18.74
C ARG A 472 25.08 7.04 18.48
N HIS A 473 23.92 7.67 18.43
CA HIS A 473 23.78 9.05 17.93
C HIS A 473 23.43 10.07 19.01
N PHE A 474 22.89 9.62 20.15
CA PHE A 474 22.38 10.48 21.21
C PHE A 474 23.02 10.22 22.60
N ALA A 475 23.83 9.17 22.79
CA ALA A 475 24.34 8.76 24.11
C ALA A 475 25.23 9.81 24.83
N SER A 476 25.77 10.80 24.12
CA SER A 476 26.51 11.90 24.73
C SER A 476 25.62 13.01 25.32
N GLN A 477 24.29 12.90 25.22
CA GLN A 477 23.37 14.02 25.48
C GLN A 477 22.17 13.70 26.39
N VAL A 478 22.35 13.03 27.54
CA VAL A 478 21.48 13.39 28.68
C VAL A 478 21.96 14.77 29.12
N PRO A 479 21.18 15.85 28.89
CA PRO A 479 21.69 17.18 29.17
C PRO A 479 22.08 17.28 30.64
N LYS A 480 23.25 17.85 30.97
CA LYS A 480 23.71 17.96 32.37
C LYS A 480 22.70 18.67 33.28
N TRP A 481 21.85 19.54 32.72
CA TRP A 481 20.74 20.19 33.44
C TRP A 481 19.61 19.22 33.83
N LEU A 482 19.42 18.11 33.10
CA LEU A 482 18.49 17.03 33.44
C LEU A 482 19.02 16.16 34.60
N ILE A 483 20.34 16.06 34.75
CA ILE A 483 21.03 15.33 35.84
C ILE A 483 20.91 16.09 37.18
N GLY A 484 20.69 17.41 37.15
CA GLY A 484 20.49 18.25 38.34
C GLY A 484 19.07 18.23 38.92
N VAL A 485 18.09 17.66 38.21
CA VAL A 485 16.68 17.54 38.65
C VAL A 485 16.42 16.22 39.41
N ASN A 486 17.50 15.52 39.78
CA ASN A 486 17.50 14.10 40.15
C ASN A 486 16.73 13.72 41.42
N ASP A 487 16.23 14.68 42.20
CA ASP A 487 15.56 14.39 43.47
C ASP A 487 14.04 14.59 43.47
N ASP A 488 13.46 15.18 42.41
CA ASP A 488 12.00 15.25 42.26
C ASP A 488 11.46 14.20 41.27
N VAL A 489 10.17 13.86 41.42
CA VAL A 489 9.48 12.84 40.62
C VAL A 489 9.45 13.19 39.13
N ILE A 490 9.38 14.47 38.77
CA ILE A 490 9.35 14.98 37.40
C ILE A 490 10.72 14.84 36.74
N GLY A 491 11.82 15.14 37.44
CA GLY A 491 13.18 14.96 36.94
C GLY A 491 13.48 13.50 36.62
N LYS A 492 13.11 12.57 37.52
CA LYS A 492 13.23 11.12 37.28
C LYS A 492 12.37 10.65 36.11
N LEU A 493 11.17 11.21 35.93
CA LEU A 493 10.30 10.92 34.79
C LEU A 493 10.88 11.45 33.47
N LEU A 494 11.48 12.64 33.46
CA LEU A 494 12.08 13.25 32.26
C LEU A 494 13.33 12.48 31.79
N VAL A 495 14.21 12.08 32.70
CA VAL A 495 15.37 11.24 32.39
C VAL A 495 14.94 9.86 31.88
N ARG A 496 13.95 9.22 32.53
CA ARG A 496 13.39 7.93 32.09
C ARG A 496 12.68 8.00 30.73
N ASN A 497 12.15 9.16 30.36
CA ASN A 497 11.40 9.37 29.12
C ASN A 497 12.20 10.04 28.00
N PHE A 498 13.46 10.43 28.21
CA PHE A 498 14.31 11.00 27.14
C PHE A 498 14.43 10.06 25.93
N SER A 499 14.29 8.76 26.16
CA SER A 499 14.21 7.71 25.13
C SER A 499 13.03 7.87 24.17
N VAL A 500 11.93 8.52 24.57
CA VAL A 500 10.74 8.70 23.71
C VAL A 500 10.99 9.76 22.63
N PRO A 501 11.31 11.04 22.94
CA PRO A 501 11.61 12.03 21.90
C PRO A 501 12.81 11.64 21.04
N SER A 502 13.87 11.06 21.64
CA SER A 502 15.03 10.60 20.86
C SER A 502 14.64 9.48 19.88
N SER A 503 13.81 8.51 20.29
CA SER A 503 13.34 7.47 19.35
C SER A 503 12.48 8.01 18.21
N GLU A 504 11.68 9.06 18.44
CA GLU A 504 10.90 9.68 17.35
C GLU A 504 11.81 10.45 16.36
N ILE A 505 12.81 11.17 16.88
CA ILE A 505 13.79 11.89 16.05
C ILE A 505 14.63 10.89 15.26
N ASP A 506 15.10 9.83 15.90
CA ASP A 506 15.90 8.79 15.27
C ASP A 506 15.17 8.11 14.11
N GLN A 507 13.93 7.67 14.34
CA GLN A 507 13.06 7.15 13.28
C GLN A 507 12.88 8.16 12.14
N ALA A 508 12.63 9.43 12.46
CA ALA A 508 12.43 10.48 11.46
C ALA A 508 13.68 10.71 10.59
N GLU A 509 14.86 10.71 11.21
CA GLU A 509 16.16 10.86 10.52
C GLU A 509 16.48 9.64 9.63
N ILE A 510 16.23 8.43 10.11
CA ILE A 510 16.40 7.20 9.32
C ILE A 510 15.53 7.28 8.06
N TYR A 511 14.24 7.62 8.20
CA TYR A 511 13.31 7.68 7.06
C TYR A 511 13.69 8.78 6.07
N ARG A 512 14.12 9.94 6.58
CA ARG A 512 14.62 11.04 5.75
C ARG A 512 15.84 10.61 4.95
N ARG A 513 16.83 9.97 5.60
CA ARG A 513 18.08 9.53 4.97
C ARG A 513 17.84 8.47 3.90
N ILE A 514 17.08 7.43 4.21
CA ILE A 514 16.71 6.39 3.25
C ILE A 514 15.99 6.98 2.04
N THR A 515 15.00 7.85 2.29
CA THR A 515 14.22 8.50 1.22
C THR A 515 15.08 9.41 0.35
N HIS A 516 15.99 10.18 0.96
CA HIS A 516 16.94 11.02 0.23
C HIS A 516 17.90 10.17 -0.62
N GLN A 517 18.42 9.07 -0.07
CA GLN A 517 19.31 8.16 -0.79
C GLN A 517 18.62 7.53 -1.99
N HIS A 518 17.38 7.08 -1.86
CA HIS A 518 16.60 6.52 -2.97
C HIS A 518 16.27 7.58 -4.03
N ALA A 519 15.93 8.80 -3.59
CA ALA A 519 15.69 9.90 -4.52
C ALA A 519 16.97 10.40 -5.21
N PHE A 520 18.12 10.28 -4.55
CA PHE A 520 19.44 10.54 -5.13
C PHE A 520 19.80 9.54 -6.22
N ASN A 521 19.65 8.24 -5.96
CA ASN A 521 20.02 7.20 -6.92
C ASN A 521 19.18 7.21 -8.19
N ARG A 522 17.95 7.76 -8.14
CA ARG A 522 17.16 8.10 -9.34
C ARG A 522 17.90 9.06 -10.31
N CYS A 523 18.74 9.96 -9.81
CA CYS A 523 19.36 11.04 -10.59
C CYS A 523 20.80 10.74 -11.07
N ARG A 524 21.54 9.84 -10.39
CA ARG A 524 22.99 9.64 -10.56
C ARG A 524 23.43 9.07 -11.93
N LEU A 525 22.51 8.60 -12.75
CA LEU A 525 22.81 7.96 -14.04
C LEU A 525 22.75 8.89 -15.25
N ARG A 526 22.67 10.21 -15.03
CA ARG A 526 22.71 11.21 -16.11
C ARG A 526 24.09 11.84 -16.33
N SER A 527 25.15 11.38 -15.64
CA SER A 527 26.51 11.92 -15.81
C SER A 527 27.40 10.99 -16.66
N ALA A 528 28.12 11.58 -17.62
CA ALA A 528 29.02 10.88 -18.54
C ALA A 528 30.17 10.11 -17.86
N ALA A 529 30.47 10.42 -16.59
CA ALA A 529 31.54 9.77 -15.82
C ALA A 529 31.25 8.28 -15.48
N ASN A 530 29.99 7.85 -15.55
CA ASN A 530 29.59 6.48 -15.18
C ASN A 530 29.44 5.52 -16.37
N GLN A 531 29.36 6.01 -17.61
CA GLN A 531 29.51 5.17 -18.82
C GLN A 531 30.87 4.47 -18.85
N ALA A 532 31.91 5.12 -18.31
CA ALA A 532 33.25 4.53 -18.19
C ALA A 532 33.39 3.46 -17.09
N ARG A 533 32.38 3.26 -16.23
CA ARG A 533 32.43 2.34 -15.07
C ARG A 533 31.48 1.13 -15.18
N GLY A 534 30.79 0.94 -16.30
CA GLY A 534 29.95 -0.24 -16.55
C GLY A 534 28.66 -0.33 -15.71
N LEU A 535 28.19 0.78 -15.12
CA LEU A 535 27.02 0.84 -14.23
C LEU A 535 25.71 1.19 -14.95
N GLU A 536 25.56 0.81 -16.23
CA GLU A 536 24.48 1.25 -17.13
C GLU A 536 23.06 0.76 -16.74
N GLY A 537 22.96 -0.12 -15.73
CA GLY A 537 21.77 -0.88 -15.37
C GLY A 537 20.89 -0.40 -14.21
N MET A 538 21.21 0.73 -13.55
CA MET A 538 20.55 1.10 -12.27
C MET A 538 19.51 2.24 -12.41
N SER A 539 19.08 2.60 -13.62
CA SER A 539 18.34 3.83 -13.96
C SER A 539 16.89 3.91 -13.46
N SER A 540 16.47 2.88 -12.75
CA SER A 540 15.09 2.62 -12.39
C SER A 540 14.83 2.52 -10.91
N ALA A 541 15.85 2.69 -10.04
CA ALA A 541 15.66 2.64 -8.59
C ALA A 541 14.59 3.66 -8.19
N GLN A 542 13.43 3.13 -7.86
CA GLN A 542 12.22 3.83 -7.65
C GLN A 542 11.69 3.41 -6.29
N ARG A 543 11.86 4.32 -5.33
CA ARG A 543 10.83 4.67 -4.36
C ARG A 543 10.82 3.85 -3.08
N CYS A 544 10.09 4.43 -2.13
CA CYS A 544 10.01 4.05 -0.73
C CYS A 544 8.55 4.13 -0.29
N LEU A 545 7.93 2.98 -0.02
CA LEU A 545 6.79 2.85 0.87
C LEU A 545 7.33 2.58 2.26
N VAL A 546 7.32 3.61 3.10
CA VAL A 546 7.75 3.50 4.48
C VAL A 546 6.73 2.67 5.26
N ARG A 547 7.13 1.75 6.12
CA ARG A 547 6.25 1.30 7.21
C ARG A 547 6.15 2.42 8.24
N ALA A 548 5.26 3.37 7.97
CA ALA A 548 4.92 4.44 8.89
C ALA A 548 3.54 4.13 9.46
N HIS A 549 3.49 3.82 10.76
CA HIS A 549 2.23 3.73 11.46
C HIS A 549 1.66 5.14 11.63
N LEU A 550 0.70 5.51 10.79
CA LEU A 550 -0.20 6.63 11.09
C LEU A 550 -1.16 6.17 12.17
N VAL A 551 -0.70 6.12 13.43
CA VAL A 551 -1.55 5.74 14.56
C VAL A 551 -2.36 6.96 14.98
N LYS A 552 -3.64 7.01 14.62
CA LYS A 552 -4.61 7.85 15.33
C LYS A 552 -5.10 7.07 16.54
N HIS A 553 -4.58 7.37 17.73
CA HIS A 553 -5.29 7.00 18.95
C HIS A 553 -6.55 7.87 19.06
N ARG A 554 -7.69 7.21 19.30
CA ARG A 554 -9.08 7.74 19.30
C ARG A 554 -9.35 9.08 19.99
N SER A 555 -8.39 9.64 20.72
CA SER A 555 -8.56 10.90 21.44
C SER A 555 -7.65 12.04 20.98
N HIS A 556 -6.55 11.82 20.24
CA HIS A 556 -5.55 12.89 20.05
C HIS A 556 -4.85 13.00 18.70
N GLY A 557 -5.02 12.07 17.73
CA GLY A 557 -4.52 12.19 16.35
C GLY A 557 -3.26 13.05 16.19
N ALA A 558 -2.17 12.65 16.84
CA ALA A 558 -0.96 13.46 16.90
C ALA A 558 0.04 12.93 15.87
N TRP A 559 0.61 13.83 15.08
CA TRP A 559 1.75 13.51 14.24
C TRP A 559 2.97 13.25 15.12
N LYS A 560 3.66 12.13 14.89
CA LYS A 560 5.04 11.96 15.37
C LYS A 560 5.99 12.87 14.60
N ALA A 561 7.20 13.09 15.11
CA ALA A 561 8.27 13.80 14.39
C ALA A 561 8.44 13.31 12.93
N THR A 562 8.34 12.00 12.74
CA THR A 562 8.39 11.32 11.44
C THR A 562 7.43 11.88 10.39
N HIS A 563 6.19 12.24 10.76
CA HIS A 563 5.19 12.76 9.81
C HIS A 563 5.47 14.21 9.40
N TYR A 564 5.96 15.03 10.35
CA TYR A 564 6.44 16.38 10.04
C TYR A 564 7.65 16.34 9.11
N TYR A 565 8.54 15.35 9.31
CA TYR A 565 9.68 15.13 8.41
C TYR A 565 9.21 14.64 7.03
N ALA A 566 8.21 13.77 6.97
CA ALA A 566 7.64 13.29 5.71
C ALA A 566 7.17 14.43 4.81
N ALA A 567 6.45 15.41 5.38
CA ALA A 567 6.04 16.60 4.64
C ALA A 567 7.20 17.35 3.98
N ARG A 568 8.43 17.25 4.53
CA ARG A 568 9.64 17.85 3.97
C ARG A 568 10.32 16.94 2.94
N TYR A 569 10.60 15.68 3.30
CA TYR A 569 11.33 14.77 2.41
C TYR A 569 10.49 14.17 1.28
N TYR A 570 9.16 14.34 1.30
CA TYR A 570 8.25 14.03 0.21
C TYR A 570 7.73 15.26 -0.54
N ALA A 571 8.17 16.47 -0.18
CA ALA A 571 7.81 17.67 -0.91
C ALA A 571 8.19 17.54 -2.39
N ASN A 572 7.28 17.94 -3.29
CA ASN A 572 7.50 17.83 -4.74
C ASN A 572 8.69 18.66 -5.24
N ARG A 573 9.12 19.65 -4.46
CA ARG A 573 10.29 20.49 -4.69
C ARG A 573 11.11 20.49 -3.42
N ARG A 574 12.30 19.90 -3.46
CA ARG A 574 13.13 19.75 -2.26
C ARG A 574 14.59 19.61 -2.60
N LEU A 575 15.44 20.02 -1.66
CA LEU A 575 16.84 19.68 -1.65
C LEU A 575 17.01 18.37 -0.85
N ALA A 576 17.39 17.29 -1.53
CA ALA A 576 17.83 16.07 -0.85
C ALA A 576 19.34 16.15 -0.63
N ILE A 577 19.74 15.96 0.61
CA ILE A 577 21.14 15.85 1.02
C ILE A 577 21.39 14.39 1.40
N ALA A 578 22.44 13.82 0.82
CA ALA A 578 22.91 12.46 1.10
C ALA A 578 24.41 12.48 1.41
N LEU A 579 24.84 11.56 2.27
CA LEU A 579 26.25 11.24 2.42
C LEU A 579 26.61 10.34 1.24
N ALA A 580 27.60 10.74 0.44
CA ALA A 580 27.99 9.95 -0.74
C ALA A 580 28.63 8.61 -0.36
N ASP A 581 29.39 8.64 0.73
CA ASP A 581 30.15 7.55 1.34
C ASP A 581 30.57 8.01 2.75
N SER A 582 30.40 7.15 3.75
CA SER A 582 30.81 7.38 5.14
C SER A 582 32.32 7.61 5.31
N GLU A 583 33.15 7.06 4.41
CA GLU A 583 34.61 7.22 4.45
C GLU A 583 35.09 8.52 3.80
N GLN A 584 34.40 9.00 2.76
CA GLN A 584 34.92 10.09 1.91
C GLN A 584 34.64 11.50 2.46
N ARG A 585 33.81 11.64 3.51
CA ARG A 585 33.37 12.93 4.09
C ARG A 585 32.79 13.89 3.03
N ILE A 586 32.26 13.37 1.93
CA ILE A 586 31.62 14.14 0.86
C ILE A 586 30.11 14.18 1.14
N VAL A 587 29.57 15.40 1.22
CA VAL A 587 28.14 15.66 1.27
C VAL A 587 27.67 16.04 -0.13
N GLU A 588 26.73 15.29 -0.69
CA GLU A 588 26.11 15.62 -1.97
C GLU A 588 24.70 16.17 -1.75
N ALA A 589 24.32 17.15 -2.58
CA ALA A 589 23.01 17.79 -2.53
C ALA A 589 22.36 17.84 -3.91
N PHE A 590 21.10 17.42 -3.98
CA PHE A 590 20.33 17.33 -5.21
C PHE A 590 19.00 18.06 -5.06
N TYR A 591 18.68 18.91 -6.03
CA TYR A 591 17.34 19.45 -6.14
C TYR A 591 16.45 18.47 -6.88
N ILE A 592 15.44 17.95 -6.18
CA ILE A 592 14.44 17.02 -6.73
C ILE A 592 13.18 17.79 -7.07
N ARG A 593 12.65 17.51 -8.26
CA ARG A 593 11.37 18.01 -8.75
C ARG A 593 10.48 16.86 -9.22
N ASP A 594 9.43 16.60 -8.44
CA ASP A 594 8.37 15.65 -8.75
C ASP A 594 7.14 16.44 -9.22
N SER A 595 7.03 16.71 -10.53
CA SER A 595 5.88 17.43 -11.09
C SER A 595 5.55 16.97 -12.51
N ASN A 596 4.31 17.16 -12.94
CA ASN A 596 3.91 16.96 -14.33
C ASN A 596 4.77 17.84 -15.26
N PRO A 597 5.41 17.27 -16.31
CA PRO A 597 6.21 18.02 -17.28
C PRO A 597 5.46 19.16 -17.96
N ASN A 598 4.12 19.09 -18.06
CA ASN A 598 3.31 20.15 -18.66
C ASN A 598 3.26 21.44 -17.80
N GLN A 599 3.75 21.39 -16.55
CA GLN A 599 3.92 22.55 -15.66
C GLN A 599 5.38 23.05 -15.61
N ARG A 600 6.19 22.78 -16.66
CA ARG A 600 7.61 23.22 -16.75
C ARG A 600 7.72 24.72 -17.04
N GLY A 601 7.64 25.55 -16.01
CA GLY A 601 8.28 26.87 -16.01
C GLY A 601 9.80 26.74 -15.90
N SER A 602 10.55 27.68 -16.49
CA SER A 602 11.97 27.86 -16.20
C SER A 602 12.14 28.35 -14.77
N GLU A 603 12.81 27.57 -13.94
CA GLU A 603 13.10 27.93 -12.55
C GLU A 603 14.60 28.13 -12.40
N GLN A 604 15.00 29.31 -11.93
CA GLN A 604 16.34 29.55 -11.41
C GLN A 604 16.35 29.08 -9.96
N ILE A 605 17.33 28.25 -9.61
CA ILE A 605 17.45 27.71 -8.27
C ILE A 605 18.77 28.21 -7.69
N GLU A 606 18.67 28.88 -6.56
CA GLU A 606 19.80 29.21 -5.69
C GLU A 606 19.84 28.20 -4.55
N VAL A 607 20.96 27.49 -4.42
CA VAL A 607 21.22 26.58 -3.31
C VAL A 607 22.28 27.20 -2.42
N ARG A 608 21.93 27.44 -1.16
CA ARG A 608 22.81 28.02 -0.16
C ARG A 608 23.14 26.99 0.91
N PHE A 609 24.42 26.85 1.22
CA PHE A 609 24.96 26.03 2.29
C PHE A 609 25.49 26.96 3.36
N ASP A 610 25.00 26.84 4.59
CA ASP A 610 25.48 27.59 5.74
C ASP A 610 25.99 26.61 6.79
N CYS A 611 27.16 26.90 7.35
CA CYS A 611 27.74 26.17 8.48
C CYS A 611 27.64 27.05 9.72
N TYR A 612 27.18 26.48 10.82
CA TYR A 612 26.99 27.17 12.09
C TYR A 612 27.76 26.46 13.20
N ASP A 613 28.28 27.25 14.12
CA ASP A 613 28.77 26.76 15.40
C ASP A 613 27.58 26.30 16.26
N VAL A 614 27.66 25.11 16.84
CA VAL A 614 26.51 24.49 17.52
C VAL A 614 26.18 25.20 18.85
N ASP A 615 27.19 25.75 19.52
CA ASP A 615 27.02 26.37 20.84
C ASP A 615 26.59 27.84 20.74
N SER A 616 27.24 28.61 19.87
CA SER A 616 26.94 30.04 19.70
C SER A 616 25.89 30.33 18.64
N LEU A 617 25.55 29.34 17.79
CA LEU A 617 24.74 29.51 16.57
C LEU A 617 25.31 30.58 15.61
N ALA A 618 26.58 30.97 15.78
CA ALA A 618 27.25 31.88 14.89
C ALA A 618 27.49 31.20 13.54
N ARG A 619 27.20 31.89 12.45
CA ARG A 619 27.48 31.38 11.10
C ARG A 619 28.99 31.39 10.87
N LEU A 620 29.57 30.20 10.78
CA LEU A 620 30.98 29.98 10.52
C LEU A 620 31.34 30.21 9.05
N ASN A 621 30.53 29.67 8.13
CA ASN A 621 30.76 29.76 6.69
C ASN A 621 29.46 29.77 5.90
N SER A 622 29.51 30.27 4.67
CA SER A 622 28.39 30.23 3.72
C SER A 622 28.89 30.08 2.29
N TRP A 623 28.24 29.21 1.52
CA TRP A 623 28.51 28.96 0.11
C TRP A 623 27.20 28.97 -0.67
N THR A 624 27.18 29.61 -1.85
CA THR A 624 25.99 29.68 -2.71
C THR A 624 26.31 29.13 -4.09
N ILE A 625 25.43 28.27 -4.60
CA ILE A 625 25.47 27.72 -5.95
C ILE A 625 24.19 28.16 -6.67
N ILE A 626 24.33 28.93 -7.74
CA ILE A 626 23.22 29.32 -8.61
C ILE A 626 23.23 28.42 -9.83
N LYS A 627 22.14 27.70 -10.07
CA LYS A 627 21.98 26.84 -11.24
C LYS A 627 20.79 27.30 -12.07
N ASN A 628 21.06 27.69 -13.31
CA ASN A 628 20.03 27.87 -14.32
C ASN A 628 19.61 26.48 -14.80
N SER A 629 18.32 26.13 -14.68
CA SER A 629 17.83 24.85 -15.20
C SER A 629 17.95 24.82 -16.73
N VAL A 630 18.98 24.14 -17.25
CA VAL A 630 19.17 23.96 -18.70
C VAL A 630 18.07 23.03 -19.22
N ARG A 631 17.36 23.48 -20.27
CA ARG A 631 16.43 22.67 -21.07
C ARG A 631 17.12 21.37 -21.53
N GLN A 632 16.85 20.24 -20.89
CA GLN A 632 17.11 18.94 -21.52
C GLN A 632 15.91 18.58 -22.39
N ARG A 633 16.07 18.74 -23.71
CA ARG A 633 15.21 18.14 -24.74
C ARG A 633 15.27 16.62 -24.57
N TYR A 634 14.11 15.99 -24.47
CA TYR A 634 13.96 14.58 -24.81
C TYR A 634 13.52 14.56 -26.26
N THR A 635 14.36 14.09 -27.16
CA THR A 635 13.88 13.55 -28.44
C THR A 635 13.33 12.14 -28.20
N PRO A 636 12.33 11.71 -28.98
CA PRO A 636 11.51 10.52 -28.73
C PRO A 636 12.30 9.25 -28.43
#